data_AF-A0A7J3Z9H4-F1
#
_entry.id   AF-A0A7J3Z9H4-F1
#
_cell.length_a   1.000
_cell.length_b   1.000
_cell.length_c   1.000
_cell.angle_alpha   90.00
_cell.angle_beta   90.00
_cell.angle_gamma   90.00
#
_symmetry.space_group_name_H-M   'P 1'
#
loop_
_entity.id
_entity.type
_entity.pdbx_description
1 polymer ?
#
loop_
_entity_poly.entity_id
_entity_poly.type
_entity_poly.pdbx_seq_one_letter_code
_entity_poly.pdbx_strand_id
1 'polypeptide(L)'
;ASNVATINDLSNTLNTIYGNNVQILTVQQLGETVSTIIGQFGILLASIAGISLSVAGLGTMNIMMITVLERTREIGVMKAIGFKNRDILLLYIVESSLIGIIGGLIGIALGIGGSQVLPHFLNYTFLRTPQQRGPGPQMQGQQQIGLSYTPIIPLDITLIAYLIAVLVSIAAGLYPAWRASKMEPVRALRYE
;
A
#
# COMPACT_ATOMS: atom_id res chain seq x y z
N ALA A 1 19.81 20.09 21.35
CA ALA A 1 19.04 20.10 22.62
C ALA A 1 18.98 21.51 23.25
N SER A 2 20.08 22.26 23.31
CA SER A 2 20.12 23.61 23.90
C SER A 2 19.20 24.64 23.20
N ASN A 3 19.21 24.73 21.86
CA ASN A 3 18.40 25.72 21.14
C ASN A 3 16.88 25.57 21.29
N VAL A 4 16.39 24.34 21.44
CA VAL A 4 14.95 24.04 21.53
C VAL A 4 14.37 24.51 22.87
N ALA A 5 15.10 24.25 23.96
CA ALA A 5 14.72 24.74 25.28
C ALA A 5 14.75 26.28 25.35
N THR A 6 15.80 26.90 24.79
CA THR A 6 15.93 28.36 24.78
C THR A 6 14.84 29.06 23.96
N ILE A 7 14.41 28.49 22.83
CA ILE A 7 13.32 29.04 22.01
C ILE A 7 11.96 28.94 22.72
N ASN A 8 11.72 27.83 23.42
CA ASN A 8 10.49 27.64 24.18
C ASN A 8 10.43 28.57 25.41
N ASP A 9 11.55 28.78 26.10
CA ASP A 9 11.64 29.73 27.21
C ASP A 9 11.48 31.19 26.73
N LEU A 10 12.05 31.54 25.57
CA LEU A 10 11.87 32.87 24.96
C LEU A 10 10.41 33.10 24.54
N SER A 11 9.77 32.09 23.95
CA SER A 11 8.34 32.14 23.56
C SER A 11 7.44 32.33 24.78
N ASN A 12 7.71 31.59 25.88
CA ASN A 12 6.98 31.72 27.13
C ASN A 12 7.19 33.08 27.81
N THR A 13 8.42 33.61 27.79
CA THR A 13 8.74 34.93 28.35
C THR A 13 8.06 36.05 27.56
N LEU A 14 8.05 35.96 26.23
CA LEU A 14 7.39 36.93 25.36
C LEU A 14 5.86 36.87 25.48
N ASN A 15 5.26 35.68 25.63
CA ASN A 15 3.82 35.53 25.91
C ASN A 15 3.43 36.11 27.28
N THR A 16 4.33 36.04 28.27
CA THR A 16 4.11 36.61 29.60
C THR A 16 4.20 38.14 29.58
N ILE A 17 5.08 38.73 28.75
CA ILE A 17 5.30 40.18 28.65
C ILE A 17 4.24 40.87 27.76
N TYR A 18 3.86 40.24 26.63
CA TYR A 18 2.94 40.85 25.65
C TYR A 18 1.49 40.36 25.75
N GLY A 19 1.20 39.40 26.64
CA GLY A 19 -0.13 38.79 26.80
C GLY A 19 -0.63 38.08 25.55
N ASN A 20 -1.89 37.65 25.55
CA ASN A 20 -2.55 36.93 24.45
C ASN A 20 -2.72 37.74 23.14
N ASN A 21 -2.13 38.93 23.04
CA ASN A 21 -2.22 39.81 21.88
C ASN A 21 -1.19 39.49 20.79
N VAL A 22 -0.26 38.56 21.05
CA VAL A 22 0.77 38.12 20.10
C VAL A 22 0.78 36.58 20.04
N GLN A 23 0.50 36.02 18.87
CA GLN A 23 0.52 34.57 18.65
C GLN A 23 1.92 34.14 18.16
N ILE A 24 2.76 33.65 19.07
CA ILE A 24 4.13 33.25 18.75
C ILE A 24 4.12 31.79 18.28
N LEU A 25 4.08 31.59 16.97
CA LEU A 25 4.26 30.29 16.33
C LEU A 25 5.76 29.99 16.26
N THR A 26 6.25 29.04 17.06
CA THR A 26 7.63 28.59 16.94
C THR A 26 7.78 27.67 15.73
N VAL A 27 8.92 27.73 15.04
CA VAL A 27 9.21 26.82 13.91
C VAL A 27 9.15 25.35 14.35
N GLN A 28 9.39 25.08 15.64
CA GLN A 28 9.27 23.74 16.21
C GLN A 28 7.81 23.28 16.36
N GLN A 29 6.90 24.14 16.87
CA GLN A 29 5.47 23.82 16.95
C GLN A 29 4.87 23.55 15.56
N LEU A 30 5.32 24.29 14.54
CA LEU A 30 4.94 24.03 13.16
C LEU A 30 5.43 22.66 12.68
N GLY A 31 6.68 22.29 13.01
CA GLY A 31 7.24 20.98 12.70
C GLY A 31 6.48 19.82 13.35
N GLU A 32 6.12 19.94 14.63
CA GLU A 32 5.34 18.94 15.37
C GLU A 32 3.92 18.81 14.80
N THR A 33 3.30 19.93 14.43
CA THR A 33 1.99 19.94 13.77
C THR A 33 2.03 19.24 12.41
N VAL A 34 3.03 19.57 11.58
CA VAL A 34 3.23 18.92 10.26
C VAL A 34 3.50 17.42 10.41
N SER A 35 4.36 17.02 11.36
CA SER A 35 4.62 15.61 11.64
C SER A 35 3.37 14.86 12.08
N THR A 36 2.52 15.49 12.90
CA THR A 36 1.25 14.91 13.34
C THR A 36 0.29 14.71 12.17
N ILE A 37 0.18 15.71 11.29
CA ILE A 37 -0.66 15.63 10.08
C ILE A 37 -0.18 14.50 9.17
N ILE A 38 1.13 14.42 8.89
CA ILE A 38 1.73 13.34 8.09
C ILE A 38 1.44 11.97 8.73
N GLY A 39 1.59 11.85 10.05
CA GLY A 39 1.29 10.63 10.79
C GLY A 39 -0.18 10.20 10.67
N GLN A 40 -1.13 11.14 10.77
CA GLN A 40 -2.55 10.88 10.60
C GLN A 40 -2.89 10.40 9.18
N PHE A 41 -2.33 11.05 8.16
CA PHE A 41 -2.46 10.59 6.78
C PHE A 41 -1.86 9.19 6.58
N GLY A 42 -0.73 8.90 7.22
CA GLY A 42 -0.10 7.58 7.19
C GLY A 42 -1.03 6.47 7.72
N ILE A 43 -1.67 6.70 8.86
CA ILE A 43 -2.65 5.75 9.44
C ILE A 43 -3.85 5.58 8.52
N LEU A 44 -4.38 6.67 7.96
CA LEU A 44 -5.49 6.63 7.02
C LEU A 44 -5.15 5.79 5.78
N LEU A 45 -4.00 6.02 5.15
CA LEU A 45 -3.57 5.26 3.98
C LEU A 45 -3.30 3.79 4.32
N ALA A 46 -2.69 3.51 5.48
CA ALA A 46 -2.48 2.15 5.95
C ALA A 46 -3.81 1.40 6.15
N SER A 47 -4.86 2.07 6.64
CA SER A 47 -6.17 1.47 6.81
C SER A 47 -6.81 1.09 5.46
N ILE A 48 -6.76 2.00 4.47
CA ILE A 48 -7.28 1.74 3.12
C ILE A 48 -6.50 0.59 2.48
N ALA A 49 -5.17 0.61 2.60
CA ALA A 49 -4.33 -0.48 2.11
C ALA A 49 -4.68 -1.82 2.77
N GLY A 50 -4.93 -1.84 4.07
CA GLY A 50 -5.37 -3.04 4.80
C GLY A 50 -6.71 -3.58 4.32
N ILE A 51 -7.68 -2.71 4.03
CA ILE A 51 -8.97 -3.11 3.45
C ILE A 51 -8.77 -3.68 2.04
N SER A 52 -8.02 -3.00 1.18
CA SER A 52 -7.71 -3.48 -0.17
C SER A 52 -7.00 -4.83 -0.16
N LEU A 53 -6.05 -5.01 0.77
CA LEU A 53 -5.32 -6.26 0.96
C LEU A 53 -6.26 -7.40 1.40
N SER A 54 -7.21 -7.11 2.29
CA SER A 54 -8.21 -8.09 2.74
C SER A 54 -9.14 -8.52 1.61
N VAL A 55 -9.65 -7.57 0.81
CA VAL A 55 -10.50 -7.84 -0.35
C VAL A 55 -9.74 -8.64 -1.41
N ALA A 56 -8.47 -8.31 -1.67
CA ALA A 56 -7.63 -9.07 -2.58
C ALA A 56 -7.43 -10.52 -2.08
N GLY A 57 -7.16 -10.70 -0.79
CA GLY A 57 -7.06 -12.02 -0.16
C GLY A 57 -8.33 -12.85 -0.35
N LEU A 58 -9.50 -12.29 -0.03
CA LEU A 58 -10.79 -12.97 -0.24
C LEU A 58 -11.06 -13.30 -1.71
N GLY A 59 -10.70 -12.40 -2.63
CA GLY A 59 -10.82 -12.63 -4.07
C GLY A 59 -9.95 -13.79 -4.54
N THR A 60 -8.68 -13.82 -4.13
CA THR A 60 -7.76 -14.93 -4.46
C THR A 60 -8.25 -16.26 -3.89
N MET A 61 -8.73 -16.26 -2.64
CA MET A 61 -9.34 -17.44 -2.01
C MET A 61 -10.55 -17.92 -2.81
N ASN A 62 -11.42 -17.02 -3.26
CA ASN A 62 -12.62 -17.39 -4.01
C ASN A 62 -12.29 -18.01 -5.37
N ILE A 63 -11.39 -17.39 -6.13
CA ILE A 63 -10.95 -17.92 -7.42
C ILE A 63 -10.36 -19.33 -7.23
N MET A 64 -9.47 -19.49 -6.26
CA MET A 64 -8.83 -20.77 -6.00
C MET A 64 -9.83 -21.84 -5.52
N MET A 65 -10.83 -21.45 -4.74
CA MET A 65 -11.92 -22.32 -4.34
C MET A 65 -12.73 -22.82 -5.54
N ILE A 66 -13.05 -21.94 -6.49
CA ILE A 66 -13.76 -22.31 -7.73
C ILE A 66 -12.91 -23.30 -8.53
N THR A 67 -11.62 -23.03 -8.73
CA THR A 67 -10.72 -23.93 -9.50
C THR A 67 -10.62 -25.33 -8.87
N VAL A 68 -10.57 -25.43 -7.55
CA VAL A 68 -10.57 -26.72 -6.84
C VAL A 68 -11.86 -27.52 -7.10
N LEU A 69 -13.00 -26.84 -7.16
CA LEU A 69 -14.29 -27.47 -7.39
C LEU A 69 -14.47 -27.90 -8.86
N GLU A 70 -14.00 -27.09 -9.81
CA GLU A 70 -14.03 -27.42 -11.23
C GLU A 70 -13.16 -28.62 -11.58
N ARG A 71 -11.99 -28.75 -10.95
CA ARG A 71 -11.00 -29.80 -11.22
C ARG A 71 -11.01 -30.95 -10.21
N THR A 72 -12.15 -31.22 -9.58
CA THR A 72 -12.33 -32.32 -8.61
C THR A 72 -11.87 -33.68 -9.14
N ARG A 73 -12.15 -33.99 -10.41
CA ARG A 73 -11.76 -35.25 -11.05
C ARG A 73 -10.25 -35.42 -11.16
N GLU A 74 -9.52 -34.36 -11.49
CA GLU A 74 -8.05 -34.38 -11.59
C GLU A 74 -7.42 -34.71 -10.23
N ILE A 75 -7.93 -34.11 -9.16
CA ILE A 75 -7.50 -34.37 -7.77
C ILE A 75 -7.77 -35.83 -7.37
N GLY A 76 -8.93 -36.37 -7.77
CA GLY A 76 -9.27 -37.77 -7.55
C GLY A 76 -8.32 -38.74 -8.24
N VAL A 77 -7.97 -38.46 -9.50
CA VAL A 77 -7.01 -39.26 -10.28
C VAL A 77 -5.60 -39.18 -9.67
N MET A 78 -5.14 -37.98 -9.28
CA MET A 78 -3.85 -37.81 -8.60
C MET A 78 -3.76 -38.67 -7.34
N LYS A 79 -4.81 -38.67 -6.51
CA LYS A 79 -4.86 -39.50 -5.30
C LYS A 79 -4.91 -40.99 -5.60
N ALA A 80 -5.60 -41.41 -6.65
CA ALA A 80 -5.67 -42.81 -7.07
C ALA A 80 -4.31 -43.35 -7.55
N ILE A 81 -3.47 -42.48 -8.14
CA ILE A 81 -2.10 -42.80 -8.57
C ILE A 81 -1.11 -42.81 -7.38
N GLY A 82 -1.49 -42.28 -6.22
CA GLY A 82 -0.71 -42.37 -4.99
C GLY A 82 -0.21 -41.03 -4.42
N PHE A 83 -0.66 -39.89 -4.95
CA PHE A 83 -0.33 -38.59 -4.35
C PHE A 83 -0.90 -38.48 -2.93
N LYS A 84 -0.07 -38.05 -1.98
CA LYS A 84 -0.50 -37.80 -0.60
C LYS A 84 -1.23 -36.47 -0.51
N ASN A 85 -2.02 -36.30 0.55
CA ASN A 85 -2.68 -35.03 0.85
C ASN A 85 -1.67 -33.85 0.93
N ARG A 86 -0.44 -34.11 1.39
CA ARG A 86 0.63 -33.10 1.48
C ARG A 86 1.12 -32.64 0.11
N ASP A 87 1.15 -33.54 -0.88
CA ASP A 87 1.63 -33.22 -2.23
C ASP A 87 0.63 -32.30 -2.93
N ILE A 88 -0.67 -32.59 -2.78
CA ILE A 88 -1.76 -31.74 -3.29
C ILE A 88 -1.79 -30.39 -2.55
N LEU A 89 -1.61 -30.40 -1.22
CA LEU A 89 -1.52 -29.17 -0.44
C LEU A 89 -0.36 -28.27 -0.93
N LEU A 90 0.83 -28.85 -1.14
CA LEU A 90 2.01 -28.12 -1.62
C LEU A 90 1.81 -27.57 -3.03
N LEU A 91 1.16 -28.32 -3.92
CA LEU A 91 0.83 -27.85 -5.27
C LEU A 91 0.04 -26.53 -5.23
N TYR A 92 -1.05 -26.49 -4.46
CA TYR A 92 -1.89 -25.30 -4.34
C TYR A 92 -1.25 -24.16 -3.53
N ILE A 93 -0.39 -24.48 -2.55
CA ILE A 93 0.40 -23.45 -1.84
C ILE A 93 1.41 -22.79 -2.80
N VAL A 94 2.06 -23.58 -3.66
CA VAL A 94 2.98 -23.05 -4.67
C VAL A 94 2.22 -22.20 -5.68
N GLU A 95 1.04 -22.64 -6.14
CA GLU A 95 0.18 -21.86 -7.05
C GLU A 95 -0.19 -20.50 -6.45
N SER A 96 -0.70 -20.47 -5.22
CA SER A 96 -1.04 -19.20 -4.54
C SER A 96 0.18 -18.33 -4.24
N SER A 97 1.33 -18.93 -3.92
CA SER A 97 2.59 -18.20 -3.75
C SER A 97 3.05 -17.54 -5.05
N LEU A 98 2.94 -18.24 -6.19
CA LEU A 98 3.28 -17.68 -7.50
C LEU A 98 2.39 -16.50 -7.87
N ILE A 99 1.09 -16.59 -7.59
CA ILE A 99 0.15 -15.46 -7.77
C ILE A 99 0.60 -14.25 -6.94
N GLY A 100 0.97 -14.46 -5.68
CA GLY A 100 1.47 -13.40 -4.80
C GLY A 100 2.78 -12.78 -5.25
N ILE A 101 3.73 -13.60 -5.71
CA ILE A 101 5.03 -13.15 -6.22
C ILE A 101 4.84 -12.29 -7.47
N ILE A 102 4.08 -12.79 -8.45
CA ILE A 102 3.83 -12.08 -9.71
C ILE A 102 3.03 -10.79 -9.45
N GLY A 103 1.96 -10.88 -8.65
CA GLY A 103 1.15 -9.73 -8.28
C GLY A 103 1.94 -8.67 -7.51
N GLY A 104 2.81 -9.10 -6.58
CA GLY A 104 3.69 -8.21 -5.82
C GLY A 104 4.71 -7.49 -6.70
N LEU A 105 5.34 -8.19 -7.64
CA LEU A 105 6.29 -7.58 -8.59
C LEU A 105 5.60 -6.56 -9.50
N ILE A 106 4.43 -6.91 -10.04
CA ILE A 106 3.62 -6.00 -10.87
C ILE A 106 3.18 -4.78 -10.04
N GLY A 107 2.74 -5.00 -8.80
CA GLY A 107 2.35 -3.95 -7.88
C GLY A 107 3.49 -2.96 -7.58
N ILE A 108 4.70 -3.45 -7.31
CA ILE A 108 5.88 -2.60 -7.13
C ILE A 108 6.17 -1.81 -8.40
N ALA A 109 6.19 -2.47 -9.57
CA ALA A 109 6.49 -1.81 -10.84
C ALA A 109 5.49 -0.68 -11.14
N LEU A 110 4.19 -0.94 -10.94
CA LEU A 110 3.14 0.07 -11.10
C LEU A 110 3.21 1.17 -10.04
N GLY A 111 3.57 0.84 -8.80
CA GLY A 111 3.75 1.82 -7.72
C GLY A 111 4.89 2.79 -8.01
N ILE A 112 6.06 2.27 -8.42
CA ILE A 112 7.22 3.07 -8.80
C ILE A 112 6.90 3.92 -10.04
N GLY A 113 6.31 3.32 -11.08
CA GLY A 113 5.93 4.03 -12.30
C GLY A 113 4.91 5.13 -12.04
N GLY A 114 3.86 4.83 -11.26
CA GLY A 114 2.84 5.79 -10.86
C GLY A 114 3.42 6.95 -10.04
N SER A 115 4.36 6.66 -9.14
CA SER A 115 5.04 7.68 -8.33
C SER A 115 5.80 8.71 -9.18
N GLN A 116 6.35 8.31 -10.32
CA GLN A 116 7.06 9.20 -11.23
C GLN A 116 6.11 9.94 -12.19
N VAL A 117 5.04 9.30 -12.65
CA VAL A 117 4.10 9.90 -13.61
C VAL A 117 3.16 10.90 -12.93
N LEU A 118 2.76 10.63 -11.68
CA LEU A 118 1.75 11.43 -10.98
C LEU A 118 2.14 12.91 -10.82
N PRO A 119 3.37 13.29 -10.41
CA PRO A 119 3.78 14.70 -10.33
C PRO A 119 3.70 15.43 -11.67
N HIS A 120 4.05 14.76 -12.77
CA HIS A 120 3.99 15.33 -14.11
C HIS A 120 2.52 15.56 -14.53
N PHE A 121 1.66 14.56 -14.32
CA PHE A 121 0.23 14.67 -14.64
C PHE A 121 -0.47 15.77 -13.84
N LEU A 122 -0.15 15.89 -12.55
CA LEU A 122 -0.71 16.93 -11.67
C LEU A 122 -0.25 18.33 -12.11
N ASN A 123 1.00 18.48 -12.55
CA ASN A 123 1.52 19.74 -13.06
C ASN A 123 0.78 20.20 -14.32
N TYR A 124 0.59 19.31 -15.30
CA TYR A 124 -0.09 19.66 -16.54
C TYR A 124 -1.59 19.95 -16.37
N THR A 125 -2.24 19.29 -15.41
CA THR A 125 -3.71 19.38 -15.21
C THR A 125 -4.12 20.48 -14.24
N PHE A 126 -3.40 20.67 -13.13
CA PHE A 126 -3.85 21.52 -12.01
C PHE A 126 -3.02 22.79 -11.80
N LEU A 127 -1.74 22.81 -12.21
CA LEU A 127 -0.80 23.90 -11.88
C LEU A 127 -0.53 24.87 -13.04
N ARG A 128 -1.24 24.74 -14.17
CA ARG A 128 -1.43 25.89 -15.07
C ARG A 128 -2.33 26.88 -14.34
N THR A 129 -1.76 27.68 -13.43
CA THR A 129 -2.36 28.96 -13.07
C THR A 129 -2.79 29.61 -14.37
N PRO A 130 -4.06 29.99 -14.55
CA PRO A 130 -4.43 30.84 -15.67
C PRO A 130 -3.45 32.00 -15.61
N GLN A 131 -2.60 32.13 -16.63
CA GLN A 131 -1.88 33.38 -16.85
C GLN A 131 -2.99 34.44 -16.83
N GLN A 132 -3.09 35.18 -15.73
CA GLN A 132 -3.73 36.48 -15.74
C GLN A 132 -2.89 37.28 -16.73
N ARG A 133 -3.30 37.22 -17.99
CA ARG A 133 -2.81 38.05 -19.08
C ARG A 133 -3.44 39.43 -18.90
N GLY A 134 -3.13 40.05 -17.76
CA GLY A 134 -3.40 41.46 -17.51
C GLY A 134 -2.25 42.28 -18.11
N PRO A 135 -2.54 43.37 -18.84
CA PRO A 135 -1.50 44.27 -19.31
C PRO A 135 -1.01 45.09 -18.11
N GLY A 136 0.04 44.61 -17.45
CA GLY A 136 0.70 45.30 -16.34
C GLY A 136 2.21 44.99 -16.32
N PRO A 137 3.04 45.88 -15.73
CA PRO A 137 4.49 45.71 -15.74
C PRO A 137 4.89 44.40 -15.06
N GLN A 138 5.79 43.68 -15.70
CA GLN A 138 6.29 42.37 -15.27
C GLN A 138 6.97 42.48 -13.90
N MET A 139 6.23 42.20 -12.83
CA MET A 139 6.84 41.86 -11.55
C MET A 139 7.29 40.40 -11.63
N GLN A 140 8.62 40.20 -11.66
CA GLN A 140 9.26 38.90 -11.48
C GLN A 140 8.76 38.28 -10.18
N GLY A 141 7.87 37.30 -10.32
CA GLY A 141 7.25 36.67 -9.16
C GLY A 141 6.23 35.61 -9.55
N GLN A 142 6.32 35.01 -10.74
CA GLN A 142 5.70 33.70 -10.91
C GLN A 142 6.57 32.69 -10.17
N GLN A 143 6.36 32.60 -8.85
CA GLN A 143 6.60 31.34 -8.15
C GLN A 143 5.67 30.33 -8.80
N GLN A 144 6.18 29.66 -9.85
CA GLN A 144 5.66 28.37 -10.22
C GLN A 144 5.78 27.54 -8.93
N ILE A 145 4.65 27.21 -8.32
CA ILE A 145 4.58 26.13 -7.34
C ILE A 145 4.80 24.86 -8.15
N GLY A 146 6.04 24.68 -8.63
CA GLY A 146 6.50 23.43 -9.17
C GLY A 146 6.54 22.50 -7.98
N LEU A 147 5.60 21.58 -7.91
CA LEU A 147 5.70 20.45 -7.00
C LEU A 147 6.87 19.59 -7.49
N SER A 148 8.11 20.01 -7.16
CA SER A 148 9.33 19.23 -7.31
C SER A 148 9.28 18.11 -6.26
N TYR A 149 8.37 17.17 -6.48
CA TYR A 149 8.24 15.98 -5.67
C TYR A 149 9.22 14.94 -6.20
N THR A 150 10.28 14.71 -5.44
CA THR A 150 11.20 13.60 -5.70
C THR A 150 10.73 12.41 -4.86
N PRO A 151 10.13 11.38 -5.46
CA PRO A 151 9.65 10.24 -4.69
C PRO A 151 10.84 9.51 -4.07
N ILE A 152 10.89 9.49 -2.75
CA ILE A 152 11.83 8.66 -2.01
C ILE A 152 11.18 7.28 -1.93
N ILE A 153 11.77 6.30 -2.61
CA ILE A 153 11.33 4.89 -2.61
C ILE A 153 12.33 4.11 -1.77
N PRO A 154 12.14 4.03 -0.45
CA PRO A 154 13.11 3.36 0.40
C PRO A 154 12.92 1.84 0.25
N LEU A 155 14.06 1.14 0.19
CA LEU A 155 14.10 -0.29 -0.15
C LEU A 155 13.45 -1.15 0.96
N ASP A 156 13.56 -0.70 2.20
CA ASP A 156 12.99 -1.34 3.39
C ASP A 156 11.46 -1.44 3.33
N ILE A 157 10.75 -0.33 3.07
CA ILE A 157 9.28 -0.31 3.01
C ILE A 157 8.79 -1.10 1.80
N THR A 158 9.50 -0.98 0.66
CA THR A 158 9.15 -1.71 -0.56
C THR A 158 9.29 -3.22 -0.37
N LEU A 159 10.37 -3.66 0.30
CA LEU A 159 10.58 -5.07 0.64
C LEU A 159 9.51 -5.59 1.62
N ILE A 160 9.20 -4.83 2.67
CA ILE A 160 8.16 -5.19 3.64
C ILE A 160 6.79 -5.32 2.94
N ALA A 161 6.43 -4.36 2.08
CA ALA A 161 5.17 -4.38 1.33
C ALA A 161 5.10 -5.61 0.41
N TYR A 162 6.18 -5.95 -0.28
CA TYR A 162 6.27 -7.14 -1.12
C TYR A 162 6.11 -8.44 -0.31
N LEU A 163 6.78 -8.55 0.83
CA LEU A 163 6.66 -9.71 1.71
C LEU A 163 5.23 -9.86 2.25
N ILE A 164 4.60 -8.76 2.65
CA ILE A 164 3.19 -8.76 3.09
C ILE A 164 2.28 -9.25 1.96
N ALA A 165 2.47 -8.79 0.72
CA ALA A 165 1.68 -9.24 -0.41
C ALA A 165 1.78 -10.76 -0.64
N VAL A 166 3.00 -11.30 -0.64
CA VAL A 166 3.25 -12.74 -0.81
C VAL A 166 2.64 -13.54 0.35
N LEU A 167 2.83 -13.09 1.58
CA LEU A 167 2.29 -13.74 2.77
C LEU A 167 0.76 -13.79 2.74
N VAL A 168 0.09 -12.72 2.33
CA VAL A 168 -1.37 -12.68 2.23
C VAL A 168 -1.88 -13.61 1.15
N SER A 169 -1.22 -13.68 -0.01
CA SER A 169 -1.61 -14.64 -1.06
C SER A 169 -1.47 -16.09 -0.60
N ILE A 170 -0.40 -16.43 0.12
CA ILE A 170 -0.22 -17.77 0.70
C ILE A 170 -1.31 -18.05 1.75
N ALA A 171 -1.57 -17.08 2.64
CA ALA A 171 -2.61 -17.23 3.67
C ALA A 171 -4.00 -17.44 3.07
N ALA A 172 -4.33 -16.68 2.03
CA ALA A 172 -5.59 -16.82 1.29
C ALA A 172 -5.70 -18.18 0.56
N GLY A 173 -4.58 -18.70 0.05
CA GLY A 173 -4.51 -20.01 -0.60
C GLY A 173 -4.52 -21.19 0.38
N LEU A 174 -4.21 -20.99 1.66
CA LEU A 174 -4.08 -22.09 2.60
C LEU A 174 -5.38 -22.86 2.83
N TYR A 175 -6.51 -22.15 2.95
CA TYR A 175 -7.81 -22.78 3.18
C TYR A 175 -8.29 -23.63 1.99
N PRO A 176 -8.34 -23.11 0.74
CA PRO A 176 -8.71 -23.92 -0.42
C PRO A 176 -7.74 -25.08 -0.63
N ALA A 177 -6.43 -24.87 -0.44
CA ALA A 177 -5.42 -25.93 -0.59
C ALA A 177 -5.65 -27.07 0.41
N TRP A 178 -5.94 -26.75 1.67
CA TRP A 178 -6.28 -27.74 2.68
C TRP A 178 -7.56 -28.49 2.34
N ARG A 179 -8.59 -27.78 1.85
CA ARG A 179 -9.84 -28.38 1.44
C ARG A 179 -9.66 -29.33 0.24
N ALA A 180 -8.90 -28.92 -0.77
CA ALA A 180 -8.53 -29.76 -1.92
C ALA A 180 -7.79 -31.03 -1.49
N SER A 181 -6.81 -30.87 -0.58
CA SER A 181 -6.02 -31.99 -0.06
C SER A 181 -6.83 -33.04 0.66
N LYS A 182 -8.02 -32.72 1.17
CA LYS A 182 -8.90 -33.64 1.90
C LYS A 182 -10.00 -34.28 1.04
N MET A 183 -10.09 -33.97 -0.26
CA MET A 183 -11.12 -34.56 -1.11
C MET A 183 -10.93 -36.07 -1.28
N GLU A 184 -12.03 -36.83 -1.16
CA GLU A 184 -12.01 -38.28 -1.26
C GLU A 184 -12.07 -38.75 -2.73
N PRO A 185 -11.22 -39.72 -3.15
CA PRO A 185 -11.20 -40.23 -4.52
C PRO A 185 -12.54 -40.82 -4.96
N VAL A 186 -13.26 -41.47 -4.03
CA VAL A 186 -14.57 -42.07 -4.27
C VAL A 186 -15.60 -41.02 -4.68
N ARG A 187 -15.57 -39.82 -4.09
CA ARG A 187 -16.47 -38.72 -4.50
C ARG A 187 -16.13 -38.16 -5.88
N ALA A 188 -14.87 -38.23 -6.30
CA ALA A 188 -14.45 -37.76 -7.62
C ALA A 188 -14.82 -38.70 -8.78
N LEU A 189 -15.08 -39.99 -8.48
CA LEU A 189 -15.34 -41.04 -9.47
C LEU A 189 -16.78 -41.59 -9.45
N ARG A 190 -17.58 -41.26 -8.43
CA ARG A 190 -18.95 -41.79 -8.24
C ARG A 190 -20.05 -40.87 -8.77
N TYR A 191 -19.73 -39.70 -9.33
CA TYR A 191 -20.73 -38.88 -10.02
C TYR A 191 -20.87 -39.30 -11.48
N GLU A 192 -21.25 -40.56 -11.68
CA GLU A 192 -22.16 -41.06 -12.72
C GLU A 192 -23.04 -42.14 -12.09
#